data_AF-A0A0P0WG77-F1
#
_entry.id   AF-A0A0P0WG77-F1
#
_cell.length_a   1.000
_cell.length_b   1.000
_cell.length_c   1.000
_cell.angle_alpha   90.00
_cell.angle_beta   90.00
_cell.angle_gamma   90.00
#
_symmetry.space_group_name_H-M   'P 1'
#
loop_
_entity.id
_entity.type
_entity.pdbx_description
1 polymer ?
#
loop_
_entity_poly.entity_id
_entity_poly.type
_entity_poly.pdbx_seq_one_letter_code
_entity_poly.pdbx_strand_id
1 'polypeptide(L)'
;MAAAAATAFSCSFASPRHRRSPTTARASGAAVEIRVCTNRTCARQGGREVLAALEGLAPPRVDVASCGCLGRCGAGPNFGASVSGGGAAVFGHVGTAARAAQLLEHLLGDSGFDAAAGLAALAAREKAEAALEKGGAAEAEALLTEAIEMNAGGGLHLAYRSRSRARLSMGNITGALADAEEATKIAPKFPQIDGGPEDCPTRRGVCFVTNKKKQ
;
A
#
# COMPACT_ATOMS: atom_id res chain seq x y z
N MET A 1 -18.98 -3.07 65.97
CA MET A 1 -20.00 -2.40 65.14
C MET A 1 -19.29 -1.31 64.35
N ALA A 2 -18.98 -1.57 63.07
CA ALA A 2 -19.75 -1.05 61.91
C ALA A 2 -19.61 0.49 61.80
N ALA A 3 -19.21 1.13 60.69
CA ALA A 3 -19.04 0.70 59.31
C ALA A 3 -18.13 1.69 58.56
N ALA A 4 -17.59 1.22 57.43
CA ALA A 4 -16.85 1.99 56.43
C ALA A 4 -17.74 3.00 55.69
N ALA A 5 -17.14 4.08 55.17
CA ALA A 5 -17.67 4.80 54.02
C ALA A 5 -16.52 5.41 53.21
N ALA A 6 -16.07 4.65 52.21
CA ALA A 6 -15.22 5.13 51.14
C ALA A 6 -16.05 6.04 50.22
N THR A 7 -15.61 7.27 50.00
CA THR A 7 -16.20 8.20 49.04
C THR A 7 -15.85 7.76 47.62
N ALA A 8 -16.79 7.09 46.95
CA ALA A 8 -16.70 6.75 45.54
C ALA A 8 -16.83 8.02 44.68
N PHE A 9 -15.74 8.41 44.03
CA PHE A 9 -15.74 9.46 43.01
C PHE A 9 -16.33 8.86 41.73
N SER A 10 -17.62 9.13 41.50
CA SER A 10 -18.35 8.63 40.34
C SER A 10 -17.99 9.47 39.10
N CYS A 11 -16.96 9.06 38.37
CA CYS A 11 -16.69 9.59 37.04
C CYS A 11 -17.69 8.97 36.06
N SER A 12 -18.76 9.71 35.74
CA SER A 12 -19.62 9.42 34.59
C SER A 12 -18.80 9.49 33.30
N PHE A 13 -18.30 8.34 32.85
CA PHE A 13 -17.77 8.18 31.49
C PHE A 13 -18.93 8.27 30.51
N ALA A 14 -19.20 9.48 30.03
CA ALA A 14 -20.02 9.68 28.85
C ALA A 14 -19.29 9.01 27.66
N SER A 15 -19.83 7.88 27.20
CA SER A 15 -19.38 7.21 25.98
C SER A 15 -19.24 8.21 24.83
N PRO A 16 -18.06 8.31 24.18
CA PRO A 16 -17.96 9.08 22.96
C PRO A 16 -18.86 8.42 21.92
N ARG A 17 -19.96 9.10 21.58
CA ARG A 17 -20.79 8.75 20.43
C ARG A 17 -19.85 8.69 19.23
N HIS A 18 -19.61 7.49 18.74
CA HIS A 18 -18.91 7.25 17.49
C HIS A 18 -19.62 8.09 16.41
N ARG A 19 -19.02 9.24 16.04
CA ARG A 19 -19.24 9.82 14.72
C ARG A 19 -18.76 8.76 13.76
N ARG A 20 -19.72 8.04 13.17
CA ARG A 20 -19.52 7.40 11.87
C ARG A 20 -19.08 8.52 10.94
N SER A 21 -17.78 8.63 10.72
CA SER A 21 -17.26 9.41 9.59
C SER A 21 -17.99 8.89 8.35
N PRO A 22 -18.60 9.76 7.53
CA PRO A 22 -19.19 9.31 6.29
C PRO A 22 -18.05 8.81 5.43
N THR A 23 -17.94 7.49 5.28
CA THR A 23 -17.09 6.88 4.28
C THR A 23 -17.59 7.43 2.96
N THR A 24 -16.82 8.32 2.34
CA THR A 24 -17.01 8.71 0.95
C THR A 24 -17.07 7.40 0.16
N ALA A 25 -18.25 7.09 -0.38
CA ALA A 25 -18.44 5.96 -1.27
C ALA A 25 -17.51 6.17 -2.46
N ARG A 26 -16.34 5.53 -2.43
CA ARG A 26 -15.42 5.47 -3.56
C ARG A 26 -16.09 4.63 -4.63
N ALA A 27 -16.18 5.21 -5.83
CA ALA A 27 -16.89 4.63 -6.96
C ALA A 27 -16.43 3.19 -7.24
N SER A 28 -17.42 2.31 -7.28
CA SER A 28 -17.36 0.87 -7.50
C SER A 28 -16.50 0.51 -8.70
N GLY A 29 -15.40 -0.18 -8.45
CA GLY A 29 -14.47 -0.67 -9.46
C GLY A 29 -13.38 -1.56 -8.89
N ALA A 30 -13.10 -1.45 -7.58
CA ALA A 30 -12.36 -2.48 -6.84
C ALA A 30 -13.28 -3.67 -6.55
N ALA A 31 -12.81 -4.87 -6.90
CA ALA A 31 -13.50 -6.11 -6.58
C ALA A 31 -13.40 -6.43 -5.07
N VAL A 32 -12.35 -5.95 -4.41
CA VAL A 32 -12.08 -6.16 -2.98
C VAL A 32 -11.60 -4.86 -2.34
N GLU A 33 -12.23 -4.45 -1.24
CA GLU A 33 -11.78 -3.36 -0.38
C GLU A 33 -11.16 -3.95 0.90
N ILE A 34 -9.91 -3.59 1.20
CA ILE A 34 -9.19 -4.00 2.40
C ILE A 34 -8.97 -2.77 3.29
N ARG A 35 -9.34 -2.89 4.56
CA ARG A 35 -9.21 -1.85 5.58
C ARG A 35 -8.32 -2.32 6.72
N VAL A 36 -7.18 -1.66 6.91
CA VAL A 36 -6.22 -1.99 7.97
C VAL A 36 -6.41 -1.06 9.16
N CYS A 37 -6.63 -1.63 10.35
CA CYS A 37 -6.76 -0.84 11.57
C CYS A 37 -5.40 -0.27 12.01
N THR A 38 -5.26 1.06 11.95
CA THR A 38 -4.04 1.78 12.35
C THR A 38 -4.17 2.53 13.67
N ASN A 39 -5.21 2.24 14.47
CA ASN A 39 -5.39 2.85 15.79
C ASN A 39 -4.24 2.46 16.75
N ARG A 40 -4.05 3.22 17.84
CA ARG A 40 -2.87 3.19 18.73
C ARG A 40 -2.35 1.79 19.06
N THR A 41 -3.23 0.86 19.44
CA THR A 41 -2.82 -0.51 19.81
C THR A 41 -2.35 -1.32 18.60
N CYS A 42 -3.08 -1.28 17.49
CA CYS A 42 -2.72 -2.01 16.27
C CYS A 42 -1.48 -1.40 15.62
N ALA A 43 -1.31 -0.08 15.66
CA ALA A 43 -0.10 0.60 15.19
C ALA A 43 1.15 0.16 15.97
N ARG A 44 1.06 0.01 17.30
CA ARG A 44 2.17 -0.51 18.12
C ARG A 44 2.53 -1.97 17.82
N GLN A 45 1.65 -2.70 17.16
CA GLN A 45 1.83 -4.12 16.85
C GLN A 45 2.10 -4.35 15.35
N GLY A 46 2.59 -3.33 14.64
CA GLY A 46 2.97 -3.45 13.23
C GLY A 46 1.87 -3.10 12.22
N GLY A 47 0.69 -2.63 12.65
CA GLY A 47 -0.42 -2.34 11.73
C GLY A 47 -0.11 -1.30 10.64
N ARG A 48 0.85 -0.39 10.87
CA ARG A 48 1.32 0.57 9.85
C ARG A 48 2.23 -0.08 8.82
N GLU A 49 3.14 -0.94 9.25
CA GLU A 49 4.05 -1.69 8.38
C GLU A 49 3.25 -2.63 7.47
N VAL A 50 2.23 -3.29 8.03
CA VAL A 50 1.38 -4.18 7.23
C VAL A 50 0.50 -3.41 6.24
N LEU A 51 0.03 -2.21 6.60
CA LEU A 51 -0.67 -1.35 5.64
C LEU A 51 0.25 -1.00 4.47
N ALA A 52 1.49 -0.57 4.74
CA ALA A 52 2.46 -0.23 3.70
C ALA A 52 2.80 -1.44 2.81
N ALA A 53 2.99 -2.61 3.42
CA ALA A 53 3.22 -3.86 2.68
C ALA A 53 2.02 -4.20 1.77
N LEU A 54 0.78 -4.07 2.27
CA LEU A 54 -0.42 -4.30 1.46
C LEU A 54 -0.56 -3.31 0.31
N GLU A 55 -0.26 -2.04 0.52
CA GLU A 55 -0.22 -1.04 -0.56
C GLU A 55 0.81 -1.40 -1.64
N GLY A 56 1.95 -1.96 -1.22
CA GLY A 56 2.99 -2.46 -2.13
C GLY A 56 2.62 -3.75 -2.87
N LEU A 57 1.78 -4.60 -2.28
CA LEU A 57 1.33 -5.89 -2.82
C LEU A 57 -0.02 -5.83 -3.55
N ALA A 58 -0.79 -4.75 -3.39
CA ALA A 58 -2.15 -4.69 -3.91
C ALA A 58 -2.18 -4.66 -5.46
N PRO A 59 -2.93 -5.57 -6.10
CA PRO A 59 -3.22 -5.47 -7.52
C PRO A 59 -4.24 -4.34 -7.78
N PRO A 60 -4.36 -3.81 -9.02
CA PRO A 60 -5.24 -2.68 -9.34
C PRO A 60 -6.75 -2.95 -9.12
N ARG A 61 -7.12 -4.19 -8.80
CA ARG A 61 -8.50 -4.61 -8.47
C ARG A 61 -8.80 -4.53 -6.96
N VAL A 62 -7.80 -4.30 -6.12
CA VAL A 62 -7.88 -4.26 -4.66
C VAL A 62 -7.63 -2.83 -4.19
N ASP A 63 -8.59 -2.24 -3.47
CA ASP A 63 -8.39 -0.95 -2.80
C ASP A 63 -7.94 -1.22 -1.36
N VAL A 64 -6.83 -0.60 -0.95
CA VAL A 64 -6.30 -0.72 0.41
C VAL A 64 -6.40 0.64 1.08
N ALA A 65 -6.99 0.67 2.28
CA ALA A 65 -7.15 1.90 3.05
C ALA A 65 -6.88 1.67 4.53
N SER A 66 -6.44 2.72 5.22
CA SER A 66 -6.39 2.71 6.68
C SER A 66 -7.79 2.92 7.28
N CYS A 67 -8.04 2.37 8.46
CA CYS A 67 -9.29 2.55 9.20
C CYS A 67 -9.08 2.68 10.72
N GLY A 68 -10.14 3.12 11.41
CA GLY A 68 -10.20 3.16 12.87
C GLY A 68 -10.37 1.77 13.50
N CYS A 69 -10.64 1.73 14.81
CA CYS A 69 -10.86 0.46 15.51
C CYS A 69 -12.02 -0.34 14.90
N LEU A 70 -11.76 -1.60 14.59
CA LEU A 70 -12.76 -2.58 14.13
C LEU A 70 -13.45 -3.33 15.28
N GLY A 71 -13.35 -2.81 16.51
CA GLY A 71 -14.02 -3.37 17.69
C GLY A 71 -13.40 -4.67 18.25
N ARG A 72 -12.34 -5.19 17.64
CA ARG A 72 -11.61 -6.40 18.10
C ARG A 72 -10.29 -6.06 18.78
N CYS A 73 -10.34 -5.14 19.74
CA CYS A 73 -9.17 -4.77 20.53
C CYS A 73 -8.69 -5.97 21.36
N GLY A 74 -7.43 -6.39 21.21
CA GLY A 74 -6.85 -7.52 21.93
C GLY A 74 -6.33 -8.67 21.05
N ALA A 75 -6.79 -8.76 19.79
CA ALA A 75 -6.37 -9.79 18.83
C ALA A 75 -5.30 -9.31 17.83
N GLY A 76 -4.53 -8.28 18.20
CA GLY A 76 -3.57 -7.60 17.34
C GLY A 76 -4.12 -7.01 16.05
N PRO A 77 -3.25 -6.54 15.11
CA PRO A 77 -3.71 -5.67 14.04
C PRO A 77 -4.83 -6.34 13.24
N ASN A 78 -5.94 -5.60 13.14
CA ASN A 78 -7.20 -6.09 12.59
C ASN A 78 -7.39 -5.62 11.16
N PHE A 79 -7.94 -6.50 10.33
CA PHE A 79 -8.08 -6.34 8.89
C PHE A 79 -9.54 -6.55 8.55
N GLY A 80 -10.20 -5.53 8.02
CA GLY A 80 -11.50 -5.67 7.39
C GLY A 80 -11.29 -5.97 5.91
N ALA A 81 -11.93 -6.99 5.37
CA ALA A 81 -12.03 -7.19 3.93
C ALA A 81 -13.51 -7.18 3.53
N SER A 82 -13.82 -6.51 2.44
CA SER A 82 -15.15 -6.46 1.84
C SER A 82 -15.03 -6.78 0.37
N VAL A 83 -15.71 -7.82 -0.09
CA VAL A 83 -15.71 -8.23 -1.50
C VAL A 83 -16.99 -7.70 -2.16
N SER A 84 -16.88 -7.10 -3.33
CA SER A 84 -18.03 -6.63 -4.11
C SER A 84 -18.93 -7.81 -4.49
N GLY A 85 -20.14 -7.85 -3.92
CA GLY A 85 -21.07 -8.97 -4.09
C GLY A 85 -20.87 -10.13 -3.09
N GLY A 86 -19.89 -10.02 -2.19
CA GLY A 86 -19.65 -10.95 -1.08
C GLY A 86 -19.94 -10.33 0.29
N GLY A 87 -19.63 -11.09 1.35
CA GLY A 87 -19.73 -10.61 2.73
C GLY A 87 -18.52 -9.77 3.15
N ALA A 88 -18.67 -9.01 4.24
CA ALA A 88 -17.56 -8.35 4.92
C ALA A 88 -17.04 -9.24 6.04
N ALA A 89 -15.72 -9.45 6.09
CA ALA A 89 -15.05 -10.24 7.11
C ALA A 89 -14.02 -9.39 7.86
N VAL A 90 -13.84 -9.66 9.15
CA VAL A 90 -12.79 -9.05 9.97
C VAL A 90 -11.85 -10.13 10.48
N PHE A 91 -10.59 -10.04 10.07
CA PHE A 91 -9.50 -10.91 10.47
C PHE A 91 -8.68 -10.23 11.58
N GLY A 92 -8.31 -10.98 12.61
CA GLY A 92 -7.36 -10.55 13.63
C GLY A 92 -6.00 -11.21 13.42
N HIS A 93 -5.00 -10.76 14.16
CA HIS A 93 -3.66 -11.37 14.26
C HIS A 93 -2.87 -11.38 12.94
N VAL A 94 -2.89 -10.27 12.22
CA VAL A 94 -2.15 -10.13 10.96
C VAL A 94 -1.07 -9.06 11.17
N GLY A 95 -0.08 -9.40 11.99
CA GLY A 95 1.00 -8.49 12.38
C GLY A 95 2.18 -8.43 11.40
N THR A 96 2.15 -9.24 10.34
CA THR A 96 3.28 -9.42 9.43
C THR A 96 2.84 -9.29 7.97
N ALA A 97 3.72 -8.79 7.12
CA ALA A 97 3.50 -8.74 5.66
C ALA A 97 3.16 -10.13 5.08
N ALA A 98 3.84 -11.19 5.54
CA ALA A 98 3.57 -12.55 5.08
C ALA A 98 2.13 -13.01 5.33
N ARG A 99 1.61 -12.76 6.54
CA ARG A 99 0.23 -13.08 6.88
C ARG A 99 -0.77 -12.25 6.07
N ALA A 100 -0.44 -11.00 5.77
CA ALA A 100 -1.29 -10.14 4.95
C ALA A 100 -1.32 -10.60 3.49
N ALA A 101 -0.18 -11.02 2.93
CA ALA A 101 -0.10 -11.61 1.60
C ALA A 101 -0.91 -12.91 1.47
N GLN A 102 -0.83 -13.80 2.47
CA GLN A 102 -1.66 -15.02 2.52
C GLN A 102 -3.16 -14.72 2.54
N LEU A 103 -3.58 -13.69 3.29
CA LEU A 103 -4.99 -13.27 3.28
C LEU A 103 -5.39 -12.68 1.94
N LEU A 104 -4.51 -11.93 1.29
CA LEU A 104 -4.76 -11.37 -0.03
C LEU A 104 -4.94 -12.49 -1.07
N GLU A 105 -4.06 -13.50 -1.06
CA GLU A 105 -4.17 -14.71 -1.88
C GLU A 105 -5.50 -15.44 -1.62
N HIS A 106 -5.88 -15.66 -0.35
CA HIS A 106 -7.15 -16.29 -0.01
C HIS A 106 -8.38 -15.50 -0.47
N LEU A 107 -8.32 -14.16 -0.43
CA LEU A 107 -9.41 -13.28 -0.87
C LEU A 107 -9.54 -13.20 -2.40
N LEU A 108 -8.43 -13.38 -3.13
CA LEU A 108 -8.39 -13.31 -4.59
C LEU A 108 -8.55 -14.69 -5.26
N GLY A 109 -8.31 -15.78 -4.51
CA GLY A 109 -8.35 -17.16 -5.00
C GLY A 109 -7.14 -17.57 -5.85
N ASP A 110 -7.08 -18.86 -6.22
CA ASP A 110 -5.92 -19.54 -6.86
C ASP A 110 -5.43 -18.95 -8.20
N SER A 111 -6.12 -17.96 -8.76
CA SER A 111 -5.81 -17.36 -10.07
C SER A 111 -5.51 -15.85 -10.01
N GLY A 112 -5.50 -15.25 -8.82
CA GLY A 112 -5.45 -13.79 -8.68
C GLY A 112 -4.12 -13.21 -8.19
N PHE A 113 -3.37 -13.93 -7.37
CA PHE A 113 -2.16 -13.43 -6.71
C PHE A 113 -1.39 -14.57 -6.02
N ASP A 114 -0.08 -14.66 -6.24
CA ASP A 114 0.80 -15.57 -5.51
C ASP A 114 1.47 -14.79 -4.36
N ALA A 115 1.19 -15.19 -3.11
CA ALA A 115 1.75 -14.54 -1.94
C ALA A 115 3.28 -14.64 -1.86
N ALA A 116 3.87 -15.74 -2.30
CA ALA A 116 5.31 -15.94 -2.27
C ALA A 116 6.00 -15.04 -3.31
N ALA A 117 5.52 -15.04 -4.55
CA ALA A 117 6.03 -14.15 -5.60
C ALA A 117 5.82 -12.67 -5.23
N GLY A 118 4.68 -12.33 -4.63
CA GLY A 118 4.38 -10.96 -4.17
C GLY A 118 5.35 -10.47 -3.11
N LEU A 119 5.59 -11.27 -2.07
CA LEU A 119 6.55 -10.93 -1.01
C LEU A 119 7.98 -10.82 -1.55
N ALA A 120 8.38 -11.72 -2.46
CA ALA A 120 9.69 -11.66 -3.09
C ALA A 120 9.85 -10.39 -3.94
N ALA A 121 8.84 -10.03 -4.74
CA ALA A 121 8.84 -8.81 -5.53
C ALA A 121 8.85 -7.54 -4.66
N LEU A 122 8.13 -7.54 -3.54
CA LEU A 122 8.16 -6.43 -2.57
C LEU A 122 9.56 -6.29 -1.95
N ALA A 123 10.16 -7.39 -1.50
CA ALA A 123 11.49 -7.38 -0.92
C ALA A 123 12.56 -6.93 -1.93
N ALA A 124 12.46 -7.35 -3.19
CA ALA A 124 13.35 -6.91 -4.26
C ALA A 124 13.23 -5.39 -4.51
N ARG A 125 12.02 -4.84 -4.47
CA ARG A 125 11.78 -3.39 -4.58
C ARG A 125 12.33 -2.60 -3.41
N GLU A 126 12.11 -3.05 -2.18
CA GLU A 126 12.66 -2.37 -0.99
C GLU A 126 14.19 -2.35 -1.03
N LYS A 127 14.82 -3.45 -1.46
CA LYS A 127 16.27 -3.51 -1.70
C LYS A 127 16.70 -2.54 -2.79
N ALA A 128 15.96 -2.46 -3.89
CA ALA A 128 16.26 -1.54 -4.99
C ALA A 128 16.13 -0.07 -4.55
N GLU A 129 15.13 0.27 -3.73
CA GLU A 129 14.99 1.62 -3.17
C GLU A 129 16.17 1.96 -2.25
N ALA A 130 16.57 1.05 -1.37
CA ALA A 130 17.76 1.22 -0.54
C ALA A 130 19.06 1.34 -1.38
N ALA A 131 19.14 0.65 -2.53
CA ALA A 131 20.26 0.79 -3.46
C ALA A 131 20.26 2.17 -4.15
N LEU A 132 19.09 2.69 -4.53
CA LEU A 132 18.95 4.03 -5.12
C LEU A 132 19.37 5.13 -4.14
N GLU A 133 19.01 5.02 -2.87
CA GLU A 133 19.45 5.96 -1.82
C GLU A 133 20.97 5.99 -1.66
N LYS A 134 21.64 4.85 -1.93
CA LYS A 134 23.10 4.72 -1.91
C LYS A 134 23.77 5.13 -3.24
N GLY A 135 22.99 5.50 -4.26
CA GLY A 135 23.48 5.82 -5.61
C GLY A 135 23.78 4.60 -6.49
N GLY A 136 23.41 3.39 -6.06
CA GLY A 136 23.58 2.13 -6.79
C GLY A 136 22.51 1.90 -7.86
N ALA A 137 22.39 2.81 -8.83
CA ALA A 137 21.30 2.78 -9.83
C ALA A 137 21.31 1.51 -10.71
N ALA A 138 22.47 0.98 -11.05
CA ALA A 138 22.58 -0.25 -11.85
C ALA A 138 22.15 -1.51 -11.06
N GLU A 139 22.50 -1.58 -9.77
CA GLU A 139 22.05 -2.64 -8.87
C GLU A 139 20.52 -2.59 -8.69
N ALA A 140 19.98 -1.38 -8.52
CA ALA A 140 18.54 -1.18 -8.43
C ALA A 140 17.80 -1.62 -9.70
N GLU A 141 18.33 -1.32 -10.90
CA GLU A 141 17.71 -1.78 -12.15
C GLU A 141 17.67 -3.32 -12.26
N ALA A 142 18.73 -4.01 -11.84
CA ALA A 142 18.79 -5.47 -11.85
C ALA A 142 17.74 -6.07 -10.90
N LEU A 143 17.69 -5.60 -9.66
CA LEU A 143 16.71 -6.05 -8.65
C LEU A 143 15.26 -5.81 -9.10
N LEU A 144 15.00 -4.66 -9.76
CA LEU A 144 13.66 -4.33 -10.25
C LEU A 144 13.27 -5.14 -11.47
N THR A 145 14.24 -5.55 -12.30
CA THR A 145 13.98 -6.43 -13.43
C THR A 145 13.60 -7.83 -12.95
N GLU A 146 14.31 -8.37 -11.95
CA GLU A 146 13.94 -9.61 -11.27
C GLU A 146 12.53 -9.50 -10.65
N ALA A 147 12.20 -8.38 -10.01
CA ALA A 147 10.87 -8.14 -9.45
C ALA A 147 9.74 -8.15 -10.50
N ILE A 148 10.01 -7.65 -11.70
CA ILE A 148 9.06 -7.63 -12.82
C ILE A 148 8.89 -9.04 -13.41
N GLU A 149 9.97 -9.81 -13.53
CA GLU A 149 9.95 -11.18 -14.06
C GLU A 149 9.14 -12.13 -13.16
N MET A 150 9.14 -11.92 -11.85
CA MET A 150 8.32 -12.69 -10.91
C MET A 150 6.80 -12.51 -11.12
N ASN A 151 6.37 -11.49 -11.86
CA ASN A 151 4.97 -11.24 -12.27
C ASN A 151 3.93 -11.51 -11.18
N ALA A 152 4.14 -10.97 -9.98
CA ALA A 152 3.31 -11.27 -8.81
C ALA A 152 1.87 -10.71 -8.85
N GLY A 153 1.42 -10.13 -9.97
CA GLY A 153 0.11 -9.51 -10.16
C GLY A 153 -0.13 -8.21 -9.36
N GLY A 154 0.53 -8.05 -8.21
CA GLY A 154 0.47 -6.90 -7.32
C GLY A 154 1.65 -5.95 -7.45
N GLY A 155 1.41 -4.63 -7.35
CA GLY A 155 2.49 -3.64 -7.26
C GLY A 155 3.40 -3.48 -8.49
N LEU A 156 3.09 -4.10 -9.63
CA LEU A 156 3.96 -4.10 -10.82
C LEU A 156 4.21 -2.68 -11.38
N HIS A 157 3.19 -1.82 -11.36
CA HIS A 157 3.30 -0.41 -11.74
C HIS A 157 4.31 0.37 -10.88
N LEU A 158 4.46 0.01 -9.60
CA LEU A 158 5.46 0.61 -8.70
C LEU A 158 6.87 0.12 -9.04
N ALA A 159 7.04 -1.14 -9.44
CA ALA A 159 8.34 -1.66 -9.90
C ALA A 159 8.81 -0.92 -11.16
N TYR A 160 7.93 -0.72 -12.15
CA TYR A 160 8.23 0.10 -13.33
C TYR A 160 8.57 1.56 -12.98
N ARG A 161 7.85 2.18 -12.04
CA ARG A 161 8.16 3.54 -11.56
C ARG A 161 9.56 3.61 -10.93
N SER A 162 9.90 2.68 -10.05
CA SER A 162 11.22 2.64 -9.42
C SER A 162 12.33 2.37 -10.43
N ARG A 163 12.07 1.56 -11.47
CA ARG A 163 13.04 1.25 -12.53
C ARG A 163 13.29 2.44 -13.44
N SER A 164 12.21 3.17 -13.77
CA SER A 164 12.29 4.44 -14.48
C SER A 164 13.18 5.43 -13.72
N ARG A 165 13.02 5.56 -12.38
CA ARG A 165 13.88 6.40 -11.55
C ARG A 165 15.36 5.96 -11.59
N ALA A 166 15.63 4.67 -11.50
CA ALA A 166 16.98 4.12 -11.63
C ALA A 166 17.62 4.48 -12.99
N ARG A 167 16.86 4.31 -14.08
CA ARG A 167 17.29 4.62 -15.45
C ARG A 167 17.53 6.10 -15.67
N LEU A 168 16.72 6.98 -15.07
CA LEU A 168 16.96 8.43 -15.08
C LEU A 168 18.28 8.78 -14.38
N SER A 169 18.58 8.16 -13.24
CA SER A 169 19.87 8.34 -12.55
C SER A 169 21.06 7.88 -13.38
N MET A 170 20.87 6.92 -14.29
CA MET A 170 21.89 6.45 -15.25
C MET A 170 21.93 7.25 -16.57
N GLY A 171 21.02 8.20 -16.77
CA GLY A 171 20.91 8.97 -18.02
C GLY A 171 20.19 8.24 -19.17
N ASN A 172 19.60 7.07 -18.91
CA ASN A 172 18.82 6.31 -19.89
C ASN A 172 17.36 6.81 -19.94
N ILE A 173 17.15 7.94 -20.61
CA ILE A 173 15.84 8.61 -20.69
C ILE A 173 14.83 7.79 -21.52
N THR A 174 15.28 7.11 -22.57
CA THR A 174 14.41 6.31 -23.45
C THR A 174 13.85 5.10 -22.72
N GLY A 175 14.70 4.37 -21.98
CA GLY A 175 14.26 3.25 -21.14
C GLY A 175 13.36 3.70 -19.98
N ALA A 176 13.62 4.87 -19.41
CA ALA A 176 12.77 5.43 -18.36
C ALA A 176 11.37 5.80 -18.86
N LEU A 177 11.26 6.32 -20.09
CA LEU A 177 9.98 6.65 -20.72
C LEU A 177 9.16 5.39 -21.01
N ALA A 178 9.80 4.35 -21.56
CA ALA A 178 9.14 3.08 -21.82
C ALA A 178 8.55 2.47 -20.54
N ASP A 179 9.28 2.53 -19.43
CA ASP A 179 8.79 2.06 -18.13
C ASP A 179 7.60 2.88 -17.61
N ALA A 180 7.62 4.20 -17.81
CA ALA A 180 6.50 5.07 -17.43
C ALA A 180 5.24 4.77 -18.26
N GLU A 181 5.40 4.45 -19.54
CA GLU A 181 4.30 4.03 -20.40
C GLU A 181 3.70 2.70 -19.94
N GLU A 182 4.53 1.70 -19.63
CA GLU A 182 4.05 0.41 -19.10
C GLU A 182 3.35 0.54 -17.74
N ALA A 183 3.89 1.36 -16.83
CA ALA A 183 3.24 1.63 -15.55
C ALA A 183 1.83 2.22 -15.74
N THR A 184 1.67 3.14 -16.71
CA THR A 184 0.39 3.78 -17.03
C THR A 184 -0.61 2.79 -17.64
N LYS A 185 -0.15 1.82 -18.44
CA LYS A 185 -1.00 0.75 -18.98
C LYS A 185 -1.56 -0.15 -17.88
N ILE A 186 -0.73 -0.49 -16.88
CA ILE A 186 -1.10 -1.41 -15.80
C ILE A 186 -2.07 -0.74 -14.80
N ALA A 187 -1.80 0.49 -14.40
CA ALA A 187 -2.59 1.21 -13.42
C ALA A 187 -2.96 2.61 -13.93
N PRO A 188 -3.97 2.73 -14.82
CA PRO A 188 -4.37 4.02 -15.39
C PRO A 188 -4.99 4.97 -14.34
N LYS A 189 -5.42 4.43 -13.19
CA LYS A 189 -5.96 5.17 -12.06
C LYS A 189 -4.90 5.63 -11.06
N PHE A 190 -3.65 5.19 -11.18
CA PHE A 190 -2.57 5.67 -10.33
C PHE A 190 -2.22 7.09 -10.79
N PRO A 191 -2.60 8.15 -10.04
CA PRO A 191 -2.20 9.48 -10.42
C PRO A 191 -0.68 9.54 -10.39
N GLN A 192 -0.18 10.23 -11.40
CA GLN A 192 1.21 10.34 -11.77
C GLN A 192 2.07 10.64 -10.55
N ILE A 193 3.17 9.89 -10.44
CA ILE A 193 4.46 10.30 -9.89
C ILE A 193 4.35 11.62 -9.12
N ASP A 194 4.07 11.58 -7.82
CA ASP A 194 4.15 12.72 -6.90
C ASP A 194 5.60 13.23 -6.71
N GLY A 195 6.45 13.07 -7.73
CA GLY A 195 7.61 13.90 -7.91
C GLY A 195 7.10 15.23 -8.44
N GLY A 196 6.76 16.15 -7.54
CA GLY A 196 6.77 17.56 -7.88
C GLY A 196 8.09 17.94 -8.55
N PRO A 197 8.17 19.10 -9.21
CA PRO A 197 9.34 19.56 -9.99
C PRO A 197 10.67 19.66 -9.21
N GLU A 198 10.71 19.24 -7.95
CA GLU A 198 11.83 19.33 -7.02
C GLU A 198 12.81 18.15 -7.13
N ASP A 199 12.41 17.00 -7.71
CA ASP A 199 13.24 15.78 -7.81
C ASP A 199 13.69 15.45 -9.26
N CYS A 200 13.92 16.47 -10.08
CA CYS A 200 14.66 16.33 -11.33
C CYS A 200 16.15 16.65 -11.06
N PRO A 201 17.05 15.66 -10.97
CA PRO A 201 18.46 15.93 -10.79
C PRO A 201 19.05 16.32 -12.14
N THR A 202 18.73 17.52 -12.64
CA THR A 202 19.60 18.23 -13.60
C THR A 202 19.15 19.67 -13.77
N ARG A 203 19.96 20.53 -13.15
CA ARG A 203 20.10 21.96 -13.35
C ARG A 203 20.58 22.30 -14.78
N ARG A 204 20.01 21.70 -15.83
CA ARG A 204 20.18 21.99 -17.26
C ARG A 204 18.99 21.37 -18.01
N GLY A 205 18.06 22.23 -18.37
CA GLY A 205 16.69 21.86 -18.72
C GLY A 205 16.55 20.98 -19.96
N VAL A 206 15.65 20.01 -19.82
CA VAL A 206 14.65 19.63 -20.82
C VAL A 206 13.41 19.16 -20.05
N CYS A 207 12.49 20.09 -19.75
CA CYS A 207 11.17 19.72 -19.21
C CYS A 207 10.30 19.23 -20.38
N PHE A 208 10.14 17.92 -20.52
CA PHE A 208 9.13 17.34 -21.41
C PHE A 208 7.77 17.40 -20.72
N VAL A 209 7.19 18.60 -20.66
CA VAL A 209 5.74 18.75 -20.47
C VAL A 209 5.10 18.29 -21.78
N THR A 210 4.44 17.14 -21.77
CA THR A 210 3.59 16.71 -22.88
C THR A 210 2.44 17.71 -23.01
N ASN A 211 2.63 18.66 -23.92
CA ASN A 211 1.64 19.66 -24.29
C ASN A 211 0.48 18.95 -24.98
N LYS A 212 -0.59 18.68 -24.21
CA LYS A 212 -1.86 18.18 -24.73
C LYS A 212 -2.55 19.35 -25.46
N LYS A 213 -2.11 19.64 -26.69
CA LYS A 213 -2.86 20.53 -27.60
C LYS A 213 -4.18 19.84 -27.94
N LYS A 214 -5.28 20.39 -27.41
CA LYS A 214 -6.62 20.24 -27.97
C LYS A 214 -6.59 20.75 -29.42
N GLN A 215 -6.95 19.91 -30.38
CA GLN A 215 -7.65 20.33 -31.58
C GLN A 215 -9.06 19.75 -31.51
#